data_AF-A0AAN9CKC5-F1
#
_entry.id   AF-A0AAN9CKC5-F1
#
_cell.length_a   1.000
_cell.length_b   1.000
_cell.length_c   1.000
_cell.angle_alpha   90.00
_cell.angle_beta   90.00
_cell.angle_gamma   90.00
#
_symmetry.space_group_name_H-M   'P 1'
#
loop_
_entity.id
_entity.type
_entity.pdbx_description
1 polymer ?
#
loop_
_entity_poly.entity_id
_entity_poly.type
_entity_poly.pdbx_seq_one_letter_code
_entity_poly.pdbx_strand_id
1 'polypeptide(L)'
;MGCCCSSPAGDEREPLLQSNSKPETESARQSRPAANDSDEKTGRFTARHVGVNDLDERFNDVAETFNKQQEHYETMKNKLQTVANRYKCPTNDSLTQCLKKVKEEHENCHISLEVKGYDFTLMVRSEAEIPTDLKMTKDNITELSKATKAIISVATKLQEMIDWLLKKEDSMNTQVEATDNNHQDKKRLLDNLKENLREARRAKETSPKYRKEAGNLLNEAAVLSGITP
;
A
#
# COMPACT_ATOMS: atom_id res chain seq x y z
N MET A 1 -39.99 55.81 -31.80
CA MET A 1 -41.24 56.50 -31.42
C MET A 1 -42.31 55.42 -31.38
N GLY A 2 -42.90 54.96 -30.28
CA GLY A 2 -43.05 55.45 -28.90
C GLY A 2 -44.54 55.35 -28.53
N CYS A 3 -44.89 54.44 -27.60
CA CYS A 3 -46.06 54.39 -26.66
C CYS A 3 -46.38 52.92 -26.29
N CYS A 4 -46.21 52.41 -25.06
CA CYS A 4 -46.96 52.63 -23.79
C CYS A 4 -48.44 52.13 -23.89
N CYS A 5 -49.07 51.31 -23.02
CA CYS A 5 -48.80 50.81 -21.65
C CYS A 5 -49.85 49.72 -21.24
N SER A 6 -49.50 48.90 -20.23
CA SER A 6 -50.36 48.32 -19.15
C SER A 6 -51.30 47.09 -19.33
N SER A 7 -51.02 46.03 -18.56
CA SER A 7 -51.94 45.00 -18.00
C SER A 7 -52.85 45.63 -16.88
N PRO A 8 -53.78 44.95 -16.15
CA PRO A 8 -54.00 43.50 -15.91
C PRO A 8 -55.49 43.06 -15.65
N ALA A 9 -55.65 41.90 -14.96
CA ALA A 9 -56.84 41.29 -14.31
C ALA A 9 -57.64 40.31 -15.20
N GLY A 10 -58.04 39.11 -14.79
CA GLY A 10 -58.28 38.50 -13.47
C GLY A 10 -59.54 37.63 -13.64
N ASP A 11 -59.36 36.32 -13.78
CA ASP A 11 -59.93 35.26 -12.91
C ASP A 11 -61.40 34.92 -13.17
N GLU A 12 -61.67 33.71 -13.69
CA GLU A 12 -62.88 32.90 -13.40
C GLU A 12 -62.70 31.42 -13.85
N ARG A 13 -62.47 30.57 -12.83
CA ARG A 13 -62.72 29.12 -12.61
C ARG A 13 -63.94 28.51 -13.36
N GLU A 14 -64.15 27.20 -13.63
CA GLU A 14 -63.75 25.86 -13.11
C GLU A 14 -64.54 24.76 -13.93
N PRO A 15 -64.69 23.44 -13.58
CA PRO A 15 -63.77 22.37 -13.12
C PRO A 15 -63.99 20.96 -13.80
N LEU A 16 -63.21 19.95 -13.31
CA LEU A 16 -63.46 18.49 -13.19
C LEU A 16 -62.87 17.51 -14.25
N LEU A 17 -61.81 16.75 -13.88
CA LEU A 17 -61.88 15.37 -13.35
C LEU A 17 -60.49 14.70 -13.31
N GLN A 18 -60.34 13.81 -12.33
CA GLN A 18 -59.16 13.03 -11.94
C GLN A 18 -58.68 12.05 -13.03
N SER A 19 -57.36 11.84 -13.15
CA SER A 19 -56.69 10.52 -12.97
C SER A 19 -55.23 10.50 -13.45
N ASN A 20 -54.37 9.98 -12.56
CA ASN A 20 -53.13 9.22 -12.79
C ASN A 20 -52.26 9.54 -14.01
N SER A 21 -51.11 10.18 -13.75
CA SER A 21 -49.75 9.63 -13.92
C SER A 21 -48.75 10.77 -14.13
N LYS A 22 -47.74 10.87 -13.26
CA LYS A 22 -46.61 11.76 -13.43
C LYS A 22 -45.73 11.26 -14.58
N PRO A 23 -45.15 12.17 -15.36
CA PRO A 23 -43.74 12.06 -15.70
C PRO A 23 -42.99 13.26 -15.10
N GLU A 24 -42.00 12.95 -14.27
CA GLU A 24 -41.04 13.93 -13.78
C GLU A 24 -40.23 14.48 -14.97
N THR A 25 -40.19 15.79 -15.07
CA THR A 25 -39.29 16.53 -15.95
C THR A 25 -37.85 16.28 -15.49
N GLU A 26 -37.06 15.61 -16.33
CA GLU A 26 -35.63 15.39 -16.12
C GLU A 26 -34.89 16.73 -16.03
N SER A 27 -34.38 17.03 -14.84
CA SER A 27 -33.42 18.09 -14.59
C SER A 27 -32.04 17.63 -15.07
N ALA A 28 -31.44 18.37 -16.01
CA ALA A 28 -30.10 18.14 -16.58
C ALA A 28 -28.93 18.44 -15.61
N ARG A 29 -29.16 18.34 -14.30
CA ARG A 29 -28.10 18.34 -13.29
C ARG A 29 -28.15 17.02 -12.55
N GLN A 30 -27.53 16.00 -13.14
CA GLN A 30 -27.08 14.85 -12.37
C GLN A 30 -26.07 15.38 -11.34
N SER A 31 -26.54 15.55 -10.10
CA SER A 31 -25.67 15.67 -8.94
C SER A 31 -24.82 14.42 -8.90
N ARG A 32 -23.55 14.56 -9.29
CA ARG A 32 -22.53 13.53 -9.15
C ARG A 32 -22.63 13.01 -7.70
N PRO A 33 -22.74 11.70 -7.46
CA PRO A 33 -22.66 11.19 -6.10
C PRO A 33 -21.36 11.72 -5.52
N ALA A 34 -21.45 12.36 -4.36
CA ALA A 34 -20.27 12.73 -3.59
C ALA A 34 -19.39 11.48 -3.54
N ALA A 35 -18.15 11.61 -4.02
CA ALA A 35 -17.18 10.54 -3.91
C ALA A 35 -17.17 10.13 -2.44
N ASN A 36 -17.63 8.92 -2.15
CA ASN A 36 -17.47 8.33 -0.84
C ASN A 36 -15.97 8.32 -0.61
N ASP A 37 -15.49 9.26 0.21
CA ASP A 37 -14.11 9.37 0.67
C ASP A 37 -13.88 8.29 1.75
N SER A 38 -14.29 7.07 1.43
CA SER A 38 -14.13 5.84 2.18
C SER A 38 -13.34 4.83 1.34
N ASP A 39 -12.45 5.33 0.47
CA ASP A 39 -11.24 4.58 0.16
C ASP A 39 -10.42 4.60 1.45
N GLU A 40 -10.57 3.55 2.26
CA GLU A 40 -9.54 3.16 3.22
C GLU A 40 -8.21 3.24 2.46
N LYS A 41 -7.44 4.32 2.69
CA LYS A 41 -6.18 4.54 2.01
C LYS A 41 -5.33 3.30 2.22
N THR A 42 -5.21 2.47 1.18
CA THR A 42 -4.52 1.17 1.14
C THR A 42 -3.02 1.25 1.45
N GLY A 43 -2.55 2.40 1.94
CA GLY A 43 -1.14 2.68 2.19
C GLY A 43 -0.31 2.77 0.90
N ARG A 44 -0.90 2.55 -0.28
CA ARG A 44 -0.18 2.56 -1.56
C ARG A 44 0.22 3.97 -1.96
N PHE A 45 1.41 4.10 -2.53
CA PHE A 45 1.88 5.31 -3.20
C PHE A 45 1.27 5.36 -4.60
N THR A 46 0.51 6.43 -4.90
CA THR A 46 0.00 6.70 -6.25
C THR A 46 0.69 7.95 -6.82
N ALA A 47 1.56 7.75 -7.81
CA ALA A 47 2.22 8.85 -8.51
C ALA A 47 1.24 9.55 -9.46
N ARG A 48 1.19 10.88 -9.38
CA ARG A 48 0.39 11.75 -10.24
C ARG A 48 1.26 12.41 -11.29
N HIS A 49 0.70 12.61 -12.48
CA HIS A 49 1.40 13.26 -13.59
C HIS A 49 1.69 14.74 -13.30
N VAL A 50 2.94 15.16 -13.46
CA VAL A 50 3.44 16.54 -13.22
C VAL A 50 3.90 17.26 -14.49
N GLY A 51 3.78 16.64 -15.66
CA GLY A 51 4.03 17.28 -16.97
C GLY A 51 5.50 17.35 -17.38
N VAL A 52 6.41 16.85 -16.53
CA VAL A 52 7.85 16.75 -16.82
C VAL A 52 8.21 15.28 -16.83
N ASN A 53 8.51 14.73 -18.02
CA ASN A 53 8.70 13.29 -18.22
C ASN A 53 9.69 12.64 -17.25
N ASP A 54 10.85 13.28 -17.00
CA ASP A 54 11.85 12.76 -16.06
C ASP A 54 11.31 12.70 -14.62
N LEU A 55 10.50 13.68 -14.21
CA LEU A 55 9.89 13.67 -12.87
C LEU A 55 8.78 12.63 -12.77
N ASP A 56 7.97 12.48 -13.81
CA ASP A 56 6.93 11.46 -13.88
C ASP A 56 7.51 10.05 -13.73
N GLU A 57 8.59 9.75 -14.46
CA GLU A 57 9.31 8.47 -14.37
C GLU A 57 9.84 8.24 -12.96
N ARG A 58 10.52 9.24 -12.35
CA ARG A 58 11.08 9.10 -11.01
C ARG A 58 10.03 8.90 -9.92
N PHE A 59 8.89 9.59 -10.00
CA PHE A 59 7.80 9.36 -9.05
C PHE A 59 7.16 7.99 -9.24
N ASN A 60 7.03 7.51 -10.48
CA ASN A 60 6.56 6.15 -10.77
C ASN A 60 7.53 5.08 -10.23
N ASP A 61 8.84 5.26 -10.41
CA ASP A 61 9.86 4.34 -9.90
C ASP A 61 9.81 4.20 -8.37
N VAL A 62 9.65 5.33 -7.68
CA VAL A 62 9.47 5.34 -6.22
C VAL A 62 8.17 4.67 -5.82
N ALA A 63 7.06 4.99 -6.50
CA ALA A 63 5.77 4.40 -6.22
C ALA A 63 5.79 2.88 -6.39
N GLU A 64 6.31 2.37 -7.50
CA GLU A 64 6.42 0.95 -7.78
C GLU A 64 7.31 0.23 -6.75
N THR A 65 8.48 0.80 -6.47
CA THR A 65 9.43 0.20 -5.52
C THR A 65 8.88 0.20 -4.10
N PHE A 66 8.25 1.29 -3.65
CA PHE A 66 7.61 1.36 -2.34
C PHE A 66 6.45 0.37 -2.23
N ASN A 67 5.57 0.33 -3.22
CA ASN A 67 4.40 -0.56 -3.21
C ASN A 67 4.82 -2.04 -3.19
N LYS A 68 5.83 -2.42 -3.97
CA LYS A 68 6.40 -3.78 -3.89
C LYS A 68 6.99 -4.08 -2.51
N GLN A 69 7.70 -3.13 -1.90
CA GLN A 69 8.22 -3.30 -0.54
C GLN A 69 7.07 -3.52 0.47
N GLN A 70 5.98 -2.75 0.35
CA GLN A 70 4.78 -2.90 1.17
C GLN A 70 4.13 -4.28 0.98
N GLU A 71 3.96 -4.74 -0.26
CA GLU A 71 3.40 -6.07 -0.57
C GLU A 71 4.26 -7.21 0.03
N HIS A 72 5.58 -7.09 -0.04
CA HIS A 72 6.48 -8.04 0.63
C HIS A 72 6.38 -7.96 2.15
N TYR A 73 6.23 -6.75 2.72
CA TYR A 73 6.03 -6.58 4.15
C TYR A 73 4.72 -7.23 4.63
N GLU A 74 3.62 -7.03 3.92
CA GLU A 74 2.34 -7.68 4.21
C GLU A 74 2.46 -9.20 4.09
N THR A 75 3.12 -9.70 3.05
CA THR A 75 3.40 -11.13 2.88
C THR A 75 4.19 -11.69 4.06
N MET A 76 5.24 -10.98 4.50
CA MET A 76 6.06 -11.38 5.65
C MET A 76 5.20 -11.49 6.92
N LYS A 77 4.37 -10.48 7.23
CA LYS A 77 3.49 -10.52 8.41
C LYS A 77 2.46 -11.65 8.31
N ASN A 78 1.86 -11.84 7.14
CA ASN A 78 0.86 -12.89 6.91
C ASN A 78 1.46 -14.29 7.06
N LYS A 79 2.66 -14.54 6.55
CA LYS A 79 3.33 -15.84 6.68
C LYS A 79 3.72 -16.15 8.12
N LEU A 80 4.23 -15.15 8.86
CA LEU A 80 4.51 -15.30 10.29
C LEU A 80 3.22 -15.59 11.08
N GLN A 81 2.14 -14.85 10.81
CA GLN A 81 0.84 -15.07 11.45
C GLN A 81 0.25 -16.45 11.12
N THR A 82 0.45 -16.95 9.90
CA THR A 82 -0.03 -18.29 9.49
C THR A 82 0.67 -19.37 10.32
N VAL A 83 1.99 -19.26 10.51
CA VAL A 83 2.72 -20.18 11.39
C VAL A 83 2.24 -20.03 12.84
N ALA A 84 2.08 -18.79 13.31
CA ALA A 84 1.61 -18.52 14.66
C ALA A 84 0.24 -19.15 14.96
N ASN A 85 -0.72 -19.01 14.05
CA ASN A 85 -2.06 -19.56 14.20
C ASN A 85 -2.05 -21.09 14.23
N ARG A 86 -1.23 -21.74 13.38
CA ARG A 86 -1.15 -23.20 13.30
C ARG A 86 -0.71 -23.81 14.63
N TYR A 87 0.35 -23.27 15.22
CA TYR A 87 0.93 -23.78 16.47
C TYR A 87 0.42 -23.05 17.73
N LYS A 88 -0.65 -22.26 17.58
CA LYS A 88 -1.28 -21.48 18.66
C LYS A 88 -0.26 -20.64 19.44
N CYS A 89 0.71 -20.03 18.75
CA CYS A 89 1.59 -19.06 19.38
C CYS A 89 0.75 -17.85 19.84
N PRO A 90 1.02 -17.28 21.03
CA PRO A 90 0.46 -15.99 21.41
C PRO A 90 0.58 -14.92 20.31
N THR A 91 -0.39 -14.01 20.29
CA THR A 91 -0.47 -12.95 19.27
C THR A 91 0.73 -12.01 19.39
N ASN A 92 1.38 -11.70 18.26
CA ASN A 92 2.65 -10.95 18.18
C ASN A 92 3.90 -11.70 18.68
N ASP A 93 3.82 -13.02 18.90
CA ASP A 93 5.01 -13.80 19.23
C ASP A 93 6.05 -13.77 18.10
N SER A 94 7.30 -13.88 18.53
CA SER A 94 8.46 -13.89 17.64
C SER A 94 8.63 -15.26 16.98
N LEU A 95 9.42 -15.35 15.90
CA LEU A 95 9.68 -16.62 15.20
C LEU A 95 10.25 -17.68 16.15
N THR A 96 11.02 -17.27 17.15
CA THR A 96 11.60 -18.11 18.21
C THR A 96 10.55 -18.85 19.01
N GLN A 97 9.53 -18.14 19.50
CA GLN A 97 8.47 -18.75 20.30
C GLN A 97 7.67 -19.73 19.47
N CYS A 98 7.36 -19.37 18.21
CA CYS A 98 6.69 -20.30 17.32
C CYS A 98 7.53 -21.52 16.96
N LEU A 99 8.82 -21.34 16.68
CA LEU A 99 9.69 -22.47 16.36
C LEU A 99 9.87 -23.42 17.55
N LYS A 100 9.82 -22.91 18.79
CA LYS A 100 9.78 -23.75 19.99
C LYS A 100 8.54 -24.65 20.01
N LYS A 101 7.35 -24.10 19.77
CA LYS A 101 6.10 -24.88 19.71
C LYS A 101 6.09 -25.89 18.57
N VAL A 102 6.62 -25.51 17.40
CA VAL A 102 6.79 -26.42 16.25
C VAL A 102 7.63 -27.64 16.65
N LYS A 103 8.72 -27.43 17.40
CA LYS A 103 9.58 -28.53 17.90
C LYS A 103 8.88 -29.40 18.93
N GLU A 104 8.11 -28.80 19.84
CA GLU A 104 7.33 -29.51 20.85
C GLU A 104 6.25 -30.40 20.22
N GLU A 105 5.53 -29.91 19.20
CA GLU A 105 4.46 -30.66 18.53
C GLU A 105 4.99 -31.76 17.59
N HIS A 106 6.23 -31.64 17.12
CA HIS A 106 6.86 -32.57 16.20
C HIS A 106 8.16 -33.16 16.77
N GLU A 107 8.12 -33.65 18.02
CA GLU A 107 9.29 -34.15 18.76
C GLU A 107 10.06 -35.27 18.05
N ASN A 108 9.39 -36.06 17.20
CA ASN A 108 9.99 -37.14 16.42
C ASN A 108 10.74 -36.65 15.17
N CYS A 109 10.69 -35.35 14.86
CA CYS A 109 11.41 -34.72 13.75
C CYS A 109 12.58 -33.88 14.29
N HIS A 110 13.74 -34.03 13.68
CA HIS A 110 14.85 -33.11 13.90
C HIS A 110 14.63 -31.82 13.10
N ILE A 111 14.29 -30.75 13.82
CA ILE A 111 13.94 -29.44 13.25
C ILE A 111 15.01 -28.41 13.62
N SER A 112 15.59 -27.76 12.62
CA SER A 112 16.55 -26.67 12.78
C SER A 112 16.29 -25.55 11.78
N LEU A 113 16.80 -24.36 12.08
CA LEU A 113 16.82 -23.25 11.14
C LEU A 113 18.26 -23.11 10.60
N GLU A 114 18.39 -22.88 9.31
CA GLU A 114 19.65 -22.50 8.67
C GLU A 114 19.53 -21.10 8.08
N VAL A 115 20.58 -20.31 8.18
CA VAL A 115 20.67 -18.97 7.58
C VAL A 115 21.85 -18.92 6.61
N LYS A 116 21.64 -18.37 5.42
CA LYS A 116 22.63 -18.16 4.37
C LYS A 116 22.43 -16.75 3.78
N GLY A 117 23.29 -15.82 4.18
CA GLY A 117 23.14 -14.42 3.80
C GLY A 117 21.84 -13.82 4.36
N TYR A 118 20.97 -13.33 3.47
CA TYR A 118 19.65 -12.80 3.83
C TYR A 118 18.53 -13.84 3.77
N ASP A 119 18.85 -15.10 3.43
CA ASP A 119 17.90 -16.19 3.36
C ASP A 119 17.97 -17.05 4.64
N PHE A 120 16.83 -17.54 5.09
CA PHE A 120 16.73 -18.55 6.13
C PHE A 120 15.75 -19.65 5.73
N THR A 121 15.97 -20.87 6.21
CA THR A 121 15.18 -22.04 5.80
C THR A 121 14.99 -22.99 6.97
N LEU A 122 13.78 -23.55 7.07
CA LEU A 122 13.48 -24.61 8.03
C LEU A 122 13.99 -25.95 7.48
N MET A 123 14.94 -26.54 8.19
CA MET A 123 15.44 -27.88 7.93
C MET A 123 14.67 -28.86 8.80
N VAL A 124 14.15 -29.90 8.15
CA VAL A 124 13.38 -30.96 8.81
C VAL A 124 13.98 -32.28 8.36
N ARG A 125 14.44 -33.10 9.32
CA ARG A 125 14.92 -34.46 9.10
C ARG A 125 14.08 -35.41 9.95
N SER A 126 13.65 -36.52 9.38
CA SER A 126 12.85 -37.54 10.04
C SER A 126 13.21 -38.89 9.43
N GLU A 127 13.22 -39.95 10.24
CA GLU A 127 13.32 -41.33 9.77
C GLU A 127 11.97 -41.84 9.22
N ALA A 128 10.87 -41.19 9.63
CA ALA A 128 9.53 -41.44 9.15
C ALA A 128 9.07 -40.36 8.16
N GLU A 129 7.87 -40.52 7.60
CA GLU A 129 7.28 -39.50 6.75
C GLU A 129 7.08 -38.18 7.52
N ILE A 130 7.49 -37.05 6.92
CA ILE A 130 7.29 -35.72 7.49
C ILE A 130 5.80 -35.38 7.47
N PRO A 131 5.19 -35.00 8.61
CA PRO A 131 3.79 -34.60 8.68
C PRO A 131 3.44 -33.47 7.71
N THR A 132 2.23 -33.51 7.14
CA THR A 132 1.75 -32.50 6.18
C THR A 132 1.81 -31.08 6.75
N ASP A 133 1.41 -30.90 8.02
CA ASP A 133 1.45 -29.59 8.68
C ASP A 133 2.88 -29.04 8.75
N LEU A 134 3.86 -29.89 9.03
CA LEU A 134 5.27 -29.52 9.08
C LEU A 134 5.83 -29.20 7.69
N LYS A 135 5.41 -29.91 6.63
CA LYS A 135 5.72 -29.55 5.23
C LYS A 135 5.20 -28.15 4.91
N MET A 136 3.92 -27.87 5.22
CA MET A 136 3.34 -26.54 5.00
C MET A 136 4.03 -25.45 5.84
N THR A 137 4.52 -25.77 7.03
CA THR A 137 5.27 -24.83 7.89
C THR A 137 6.62 -24.49 7.26
N LYS A 138 7.32 -25.48 6.70
CA LYS A 138 8.54 -25.26 5.92
C LYS A 138 8.30 -24.34 4.73
N ASP A 139 7.21 -24.52 3.99
CA ASP A 139 6.86 -23.67 2.86
C ASP A 139 6.54 -22.24 3.30
N ASN A 140 5.78 -22.07 4.40
CA ASN A 140 5.51 -20.76 4.96
C ASN A 140 6.78 -20.03 5.44
N ILE A 141 7.73 -20.74 6.06
CA ILE A 141 9.02 -20.15 6.45
C ILE A 141 9.86 -19.78 5.23
N THR A 142 9.78 -20.57 4.15
CA THR A 142 10.46 -20.26 2.89
C THR A 142 9.93 -18.96 2.28
N GLU A 143 8.60 -18.81 2.20
CA GLU A 143 7.97 -17.58 1.70
C GLU A 143 8.22 -16.38 2.64
N LEU A 144 8.21 -16.62 3.96
CA LEU A 144 8.59 -15.63 4.96
C LEU A 144 10.00 -15.10 4.69
N SER A 145 10.98 -15.99 4.51
CA SER A 145 12.36 -15.63 4.19
C SER A 145 12.49 -14.83 2.90
N LYS A 146 11.81 -15.25 1.82
CA LYS A 146 11.85 -14.53 0.54
C LYS A 146 11.32 -13.12 0.69
N ALA A 147 10.19 -12.95 1.39
CA ALA A 147 9.59 -11.65 1.65
C ALA A 147 10.53 -10.76 2.48
N THR A 148 11.11 -11.28 3.57
CA THR A 148 12.10 -10.58 4.40
C THR A 148 13.29 -10.09 3.58
N LYS A 149 13.88 -10.97 2.77
CA LYS A 149 14.99 -10.64 1.87
C LYS A 149 14.62 -9.55 0.87
N ALA A 150 13.44 -9.65 0.24
CA ALA A 150 12.97 -8.69 -0.73
C ALA A 150 12.88 -7.27 -0.13
N ILE A 151 12.30 -7.15 1.08
CA ILE A 151 12.21 -5.87 1.81
C ILE A 151 13.59 -5.27 2.07
N ILE A 152 14.53 -6.07 2.57
CA ILE A 152 15.89 -5.62 2.90
C ILE A 152 16.64 -5.19 1.64
N SER A 153 16.52 -5.97 0.55
CA SER A 153 17.27 -5.75 -0.69
C SER A 153 16.96 -4.41 -1.37
N VAL A 154 15.70 -3.94 -1.30
CA VAL A 154 15.28 -2.69 -1.95
C VAL A 154 15.39 -1.47 -1.05
N ALA A 155 15.62 -1.65 0.26
CA ALA A 155 15.45 -0.58 1.25
C ALA A 155 16.42 0.58 1.03
N THR A 156 17.69 0.33 0.72
CA THR A 156 18.67 1.39 0.47
C THR A 156 18.36 2.15 -0.82
N LYS A 157 18.08 1.43 -1.92
CA LYS A 157 17.69 2.06 -3.20
C LYS A 157 16.46 2.95 -3.03
N LEU A 158 15.42 2.44 -2.36
CA LEU A 158 14.19 3.19 -2.11
C LEU A 158 14.44 4.45 -1.29
N GLN A 159 15.26 4.35 -0.24
CA GLN A 159 15.64 5.51 0.57
C GLN A 159 16.36 6.57 -0.26
N GLU A 160 17.30 6.18 -1.12
CA GLU A 160 18.04 7.11 -1.99
C GLU A 160 17.13 7.81 -3.00
N MET A 161 16.22 7.07 -3.64
CA MET A 161 15.25 7.66 -4.59
C MET A 161 14.33 8.66 -3.89
N ILE A 162 13.82 8.32 -2.71
CA ILE A 162 12.98 9.22 -1.90
C ILE A 162 13.78 10.46 -1.47
N ASP A 163 15.00 10.28 -0.97
CA ASP A 163 15.85 11.39 -0.55
C ASP A 163 16.21 12.32 -1.72
N TRP A 164 16.40 11.78 -2.92
CA TRP A 164 16.62 12.59 -4.11
C TRP A 164 15.42 13.48 -4.42
N LEU A 165 14.19 12.90 -4.44
CA LEU A 165 12.97 13.66 -4.70
C LEU A 165 12.80 14.80 -3.71
N LEU A 166 12.95 14.51 -2.42
CA LEU A 166 12.77 15.52 -1.37
C LEU A 166 13.85 16.60 -1.39
N LYS A 167 15.10 16.26 -1.74
CA LYS A 167 16.19 17.24 -1.89
C LYS A 167 16.03 18.14 -3.12
N LYS A 168 15.28 17.70 -4.13
CA LYS A 168 15.11 18.42 -5.41
C LYS A 168 13.79 19.18 -5.51
N GLU A 169 13.00 19.25 -4.43
CA GLU A 169 11.68 19.89 -4.39
C GLU A 169 11.66 21.29 -5.04
N ASP A 170 12.54 22.21 -4.64
CA ASP A 170 12.57 23.57 -5.19
C ASP A 170 12.84 23.58 -6.71
N SER A 171 13.79 22.76 -7.16
CA SER A 171 14.11 22.64 -8.58
C SER A 171 12.97 22.02 -9.39
N MET A 172 12.25 21.05 -8.81
CA MET A 172 11.08 20.45 -9.45
C MET A 172 9.93 21.44 -9.56
N ASN A 173 9.70 22.27 -8.53
CA ASN A 173 8.70 23.34 -8.60
C ASN A 173 8.99 24.27 -9.79
N THR A 174 10.23 24.76 -9.94
CA THR A 174 10.61 25.61 -11.07
C THR A 174 10.41 24.92 -12.43
N GLN A 175 10.74 23.63 -12.55
CA GLN A 175 10.55 22.87 -13.79
C GLN A 175 9.07 22.75 -14.17
N VAL A 176 8.21 22.40 -13.20
CA VAL A 176 6.75 22.29 -13.40
C VAL A 176 6.12 23.66 -13.68
N GLU A 177 6.65 24.73 -13.10
CA GLU A 177 6.20 26.09 -13.40
C GLU A 177 6.51 26.54 -14.84
N ALA A 178 7.52 25.94 -15.47
CA ALA A 178 7.97 26.27 -16.82
C ALA A 178 7.31 25.41 -17.93
N THR A 179 6.59 24.35 -17.58
CA THR A 179 6.03 23.38 -18.55
C THR A 179 4.80 23.86 -19.32
N ASP A 180 3.98 24.77 -18.79
CA ASP A 180 2.72 25.16 -19.44
C ASP A 180 2.45 26.67 -19.36
N ASN A 181 1.93 27.21 -20.45
CA ASN A 181 1.47 28.59 -20.57
C ASN A 181 0.02 28.76 -20.06
N ASN A 182 -0.76 27.69 -19.94
CA ASN A 182 -2.09 27.72 -19.35
C ASN A 182 -2.01 27.73 -17.81
N HIS A 183 -2.49 28.81 -17.20
CA HIS A 183 -2.50 28.98 -15.75
C HIS A 183 -3.28 27.86 -15.01
N GLN A 184 -4.37 27.34 -15.59
CA GLN A 184 -5.15 26.28 -14.95
C GLN A 184 -4.39 24.95 -14.91
N ASP A 185 -3.75 24.57 -16.02
CA ASP A 185 -2.96 23.35 -16.09
C ASP A 185 -1.70 23.46 -15.23
N LYS A 186 -1.01 24.59 -15.26
CA LYS A 186 0.11 24.87 -14.36
C LYS A 186 -0.26 24.66 -12.89
N LYS A 187 -1.40 25.20 -12.45
CA LYS A 187 -1.89 25.00 -11.07
C LYS A 187 -2.13 23.51 -10.77
N ARG A 188 -2.80 22.79 -11.66
CA ARG A 188 -3.07 21.35 -11.52
C ARG A 188 -1.78 20.53 -11.40
N LEU A 189 -0.78 20.81 -12.23
CA LEU A 189 0.51 20.09 -12.21
C LEU A 189 1.29 20.38 -10.91
N LEU A 190 1.27 21.62 -10.42
CA LEU A 190 1.88 21.97 -9.13
C LEU A 190 1.19 21.29 -7.95
N ASP A 191 -0.14 21.20 -7.98
CA ASP A 191 -0.89 20.49 -6.94
C ASP A 191 -0.60 18.98 -6.99
N ASN A 192 -0.44 18.40 -8.18
CA ASN A 192 0.02 17.01 -8.35
C ASN A 192 1.44 16.80 -7.79
N LEU A 193 2.37 17.71 -8.06
CA LEU A 193 3.74 17.65 -7.53
C LEU A 193 3.74 17.67 -5.99
N LYS A 194 2.94 18.56 -5.38
CA LYS A 194 2.79 18.62 -3.92
C LYS A 194 2.30 17.31 -3.32
N GLU A 195 1.29 16.69 -3.94
CA GLU A 195 0.78 15.40 -3.46
C GLU A 195 1.81 14.28 -3.64
N ASN A 196 2.54 14.23 -4.75
CA ASN A 196 3.62 13.26 -4.93
C ASN A 196 4.73 13.41 -3.89
N LEU A 197 5.13 14.65 -3.58
CA LEU A 197 6.12 14.94 -2.54
C LEU A 197 5.61 14.56 -1.15
N ARG A 198 4.33 14.77 -0.87
CA ARG A 198 3.69 14.30 0.37
C ARG A 198 3.75 12.78 0.48
N GLU A 199 3.44 12.06 -0.58
CA GLU A 199 3.54 10.60 -0.62
C GLU A 199 5.00 10.13 -0.46
N ALA A 200 5.97 10.82 -1.06
CA ALA A 200 7.40 10.54 -0.85
C ALA A 200 7.82 10.74 0.62
N ARG A 201 7.32 11.77 1.31
CA ARG A 201 7.56 11.97 2.76
C ARG A 201 6.93 10.84 3.58
N ARG A 202 5.69 10.45 3.28
CA ARG A 202 5.03 9.31 3.93
C ARG A 202 5.80 8.01 3.76
N ALA A 203 6.29 7.75 2.54
CA ALA A 203 7.13 6.61 2.22
C ALA A 203 8.45 6.64 3.00
N LYS A 204 9.08 7.83 3.15
CA LYS A 204 10.29 8.04 3.96
C LYS A 204 10.10 7.66 5.43
N GLU A 205 8.92 7.92 5.99
CA GLU A 205 8.61 7.61 7.38
C GLU A 205 8.25 6.13 7.58
N THR A 206 7.69 5.49 6.55
CA THR A 206 7.11 4.15 6.65
C THR A 206 8.10 3.06 6.24
N SER A 207 8.81 3.24 5.11
CA SER A 207 9.76 2.26 4.57
C SER A 207 10.83 1.80 5.58
N PRO A 208 11.43 2.68 6.42
CA PRO A 208 12.39 2.25 7.43
C PRO A 208 11.81 1.31 8.48
N LYS A 209 10.51 1.42 8.79
CA LYS A 209 9.83 0.51 9.73
C LYS A 209 9.75 -0.90 9.15
N TYR A 210 9.37 -1.01 7.88
CA TYR A 210 9.35 -2.30 7.17
C TYR A 210 10.74 -2.95 7.16
N ARG A 211 11.77 -2.17 6.81
CA ARG A 211 13.17 -2.61 6.85
C ARG A 211 13.58 -3.08 8.24
N LYS A 212 13.23 -2.33 9.29
CA LYS A 212 13.59 -2.64 10.67
C LYS A 212 12.94 -3.96 11.13
N GLU A 213 11.64 -4.14 10.90
CA GLU A 213 10.96 -5.38 11.27
C GLU A 213 11.50 -6.60 10.49
N ALA A 214 11.75 -6.45 9.19
CA ALA A 214 12.40 -7.49 8.39
C ALA A 214 13.80 -7.84 8.91
N GLY A 215 14.60 -6.82 9.25
CA GLY A 215 15.93 -7.00 9.85
C GLY A 215 15.88 -7.70 11.21
N ASN A 216 14.91 -7.35 12.06
CA ASN A 216 14.72 -8.01 13.36
C ASN A 216 14.40 -9.50 13.18
N LEU A 217 13.52 -9.83 12.23
CA LEU A 217 13.18 -11.23 11.94
C LEU A 217 14.37 -12.02 11.39
N LEU A 218 15.18 -11.41 10.52
CA LEU A 218 16.40 -12.04 10.03
C LEU A 218 17.42 -12.28 11.16
N ASN A 219 17.60 -11.30 12.05
CA ASN A 219 18.49 -11.45 13.20
C ASN A 219 17.99 -12.54 14.15
N GLU A 220 16.67 -12.61 14.36
CA GLU A 220 16.06 -13.69 15.12
C GLU A 220 16.34 -15.06 14.48
N ALA A 221 16.18 -15.18 13.16
CA ALA A 221 16.53 -16.39 12.43
C ALA A 221 18.02 -16.75 12.56
N ALA A 222 18.92 -15.77 12.52
CA ALA A 222 20.36 -15.96 12.73
C ALA A 222 20.65 -16.57 14.10
N VAL A 223 20.09 -16.00 15.17
CA VAL A 223 20.23 -16.51 16.54
C VAL A 223 19.69 -17.94 16.66
N LEU A 224 18.52 -18.22 16.07
CA LEU A 224 17.92 -19.57 16.05
C LEU A 224 18.75 -20.59 15.27
N SER A 225 19.57 -20.13 14.33
CA SER A 225 20.49 -20.95 13.53
C SER A 225 21.88 -21.09 14.19
N GLY A 226 22.07 -20.52 15.39
CA GLY A 226 23.36 -20.54 16.10
C GLY A 226 24.38 -19.52 15.61
N ILE A 227 23.97 -18.57 14.75
CA ILE A 227 24.82 -17.46 14.31
C ILE A 227 24.66 -16.33 15.34
N THR A 228 25.75 -15.97 16.01
CA THR A 228 25.75 -14.80 16.91
C THR A 228 26.10 -13.56 16.09
N PRO A 229 25.33 -12.46 16.15
CA PRO A 229 25.60 -11.23 15.40
C PRO A 229 26.92 -10.54 15.75
#